data_AF-A0A7X9YHM9-F1
#
_entry.id   AF-A0A7X9YHM9-F1
#
_cell.length_a   1.000
_cell.length_b   1.000
_cell.length_c   1.000
_cell.angle_alpha   90.00
_cell.angle_beta   90.00
_cell.angle_gamma   90.00
#
_symmetry.space_group_name_H-M   'P 1'
#
loop_
_entity.id
_entity.type
_entity.pdbx_description
1 polymer ?
#
loop_
_entity_poly.entity_id
_entity_poly.type
_entity_poly.pdbx_seq_one_letter_code
_entity_poly.pdbx_strand_id
1 'polypeptide(L)'
;MKPLIIGAIALSLSACSAVTIQPQAIAKITSKATYEDSRPFYLWGLVGEQRVDVKQVCLDTPVIQMQSQQTFSDGALSLITLGIYSPHTIKVWCQEQVLGETL
;
A
#
# COMPACT_ATOMS: atom_id res chain seq x y z
N MET A 1 14.82 27.48 20.94
CA MET A 1 13.49 26.82 20.87
C MET A 1 12.90 26.83 19.45
N LYS A 2 12.80 27.98 18.76
CA LYS A 2 12.35 28.07 17.35
C LYS A 2 13.08 27.16 16.33
N PRO A 3 14.43 27.05 16.32
CA PRO A 3 15.11 26.22 15.32
C PRO A 3 14.87 24.72 15.53
N LEU A 4 14.59 24.29 16.77
CA LEU A 4 14.33 22.90 17.11
C LEU A 4 12.95 22.43 16.62
N ILE A 5 11.94 23.30 16.72
CA ILE A 5 10.58 23.03 16.20
C ILE A 5 10.60 22.93 14.67
N ILE A 6 11.32 23.83 13.99
CA ILE A 6 11.43 23.82 12.53
C ILE A 6 12.15 22.55 12.04
N GLY A 7 13.22 22.13 12.73
CA GLY A 7 13.91 20.88 12.43
C GLY A 7 13.01 19.66 12.56
N ALA A 8 12.20 19.58 13.64
CA ALA A 8 11.26 18.48 13.86
C ALA A 8 10.17 18.40 12.77
N ILE A 9 9.64 19.54 12.33
CA ILE A 9 8.64 19.60 11.26
C ILE A 9 9.25 19.12 9.93
N ALA A 10 10.45 19.58 9.59
CA ALA A 10 11.13 19.17 8.36
C ALA A 10 11.40 17.65 8.32
N LEU A 11 11.73 17.04 9.46
CA LEU A 11 11.93 15.59 9.59
C LEU A 11 10.63 14.79 9.42
N SER A 12 9.49 15.33 9.86
CA SER A 12 8.21 14.62 9.75
C SER A 12 7.68 14.49 8.32
N LEU A 13 8.09 15.40 7.43
CA LEU A 13 7.61 15.47 6.04
C LEU A 13 8.27 14.44 5.10
N SER A 14 9.36 13.78 5.52
CA SER A 14 10.10 12.80 4.69
C SER A 14 9.66 11.34 4.87
N ALA A 15 8.60 11.08 5.66
CA ALA A 15 8.13 9.72 5.89
C ALA A 15 7.46 9.12 4.64
N CYS A 16 8.14 8.17 4.00
CA CYS A 16 7.56 7.35 2.93
C CYS A 16 7.00 6.06 3.55
N SER A 17 5.68 5.90 3.54
CA SER A 17 5.00 4.70 4.08
C SER A 17 4.50 3.80 2.94
N ALA A 18 5.30 2.79 2.60
CA ALA A 18 4.91 1.73 1.68
C ALA A 18 5.44 0.38 2.16
N VAL A 19 4.53 -0.57 2.36
CA VAL A 19 4.83 -1.94 2.79
C VAL A 19 4.64 -2.86 1.59
N THR A 20 5.70 -3.55 1.18
CA THR A 20 5.65 -4.54 0.09
C THR A 20 5.83 -5.92 0.69
N ILE A 21 4.92 -6.85 0.37
CA ILE A 21 4.90 -8.23 0.82
C ILE A 21 5.04 -9.10 -0.42
N GLN A 22 6.07 -9.95 -0.44
CA GLN A 22 6.33 -10.87 -1.54
C GLN A 22 6.48 -12.28 -0.97
N PRO A 23 5.78 -13.29 -1.52
CA PRO A 23 5.93 -14.67 -1.07
C PRO A 23 7.31 -15.26 -1.40
N GLN A 24 7.94 -14.76 -2.47
CA GLN A 24 9.26 -15.17 -2.94
C GLN A 24 10.18 -13.96 -3.00
N ALA A 25 11.49 -14.17 -2.84
CA ALA A 25 12.49 -13.10 -2.94
C ALA A 25 12.70 -12.72 -4.42
N ILE A 26 11.80 -11.90 -4.96
CA ILE A 26 11.85 -11.39 -6.32
C ILE A 26 12.14 -9.88 -6.32
N ALA A 27 12.55 -9.36 -7.48
CA ALA A 27 12.66 -7.91 -7.62
C ALA A 27 11.29 -7.25 -7.43
N LYS A 28 11.26 -6.08 -6.77
CA LYS A 28 10.02 -5.32 -6.58
C LYS A 28 9.38 -5.01 -7.94
N ILE A 29 8.15 -5.45 -8.11
CA ILE A 29 7.39 -5.23 -9.32
C ILE A 29 6.81 -3.81 -9.25
N THR A 30 7.09 -3.01 -10.28
CA THR A 30 6.60 -1.62 -10.42
C THR A 30 5.62 -1.47 -11.60
N SER A 31 5.30 -2.57 -12.28
CA SER A 31 4.31 -2.59 -13.36
C SER A 31 2.90 -2.32 -12.84
N LYS A 32 1.95 -2.09 -13.75
CA LYS A 32 0.54 -1.90 -13.44
C LYS A 32 0.03 -3.06 -12.57
N ALA A 33 -0.55 -2.75 -11.42
CA ALA A 33 -1.15 -3.75 -10.55
C ALA A 33 -2.34 -4.42 -11.24
N THR A 34 -2.50 -5.73 -11.02
CA THR A 34 -3.66 -6.48 -11.52
C THR A 34 -4.94 -6.02 -10.81
N TYR A 35 -4.81 -5.67 -9.53
CA TYR A 35 -5.88 -5.15 -8.70
C TYR A 35 -5.36 -3.99 -7.86
N GLU A 36 -6.10 -2.89 -7.84
CA GLU A 36 -5.82 -1.70 -7.05
C GLU A 36 -7.10 -1.25 -6.38
N ASP A 37 -7.06 -1.07 -5.06
CA ASP A 37 -8.23 -0.69 -4.30
C ASP A 37 -7.85 0.10 -3.04
N SER A 38 -8.62 1.15 -2.74
CA SER A 38 -8.37 2.01 -1.59
C SER A 38 -9.30 1.64 -0.45
N ARG A 39 -8.72 1.19 0.66
CA ARG A 39 -9.47 0.75 1.83
C ARG A 39 -9.46 1.82 2.92
N PRO A 40 -10.62 2.10 3.55
CA PRO A 40 -10.71 3.08 4.60
C PRO A 40 -10.10 2.52 5.89
N PHE A 41 -9.14 3.24 6.45
CA PHE A 41 -8.67 3.03 7.81
C PHE A 41 -8.94 4.30 8.62
N TYR A 42 -9.17 4.12 9.91
CA TYR A 42 -9.50 5.21 10.82
C TYR A 42 -8.50 5.30 11.95
N LEU A 43 -8.31 6.51 12.47
CA LEU A 43 -7.41 6.80 13.59
C LEU A 43 -6.00 6.24 13.33
N TRP A 44 -5.41 6.60 12.18
CA TRP A 44 -4.07 6.11 11.77
C TRP A 44 -3.95 4.57 11.67
N GLY A 45 -5.05 3.87 11.38
CA GLY A 45 -5.06 2.40 11.28
C GLY A 45 -5.31 1.68 12.61
N LEU A 46 -5.60 2.39 13.70
CA LEU A 46 -6.04 1.78 14.96
C LEU A 46 -7.45 1.18 14.85
N VAL A 47 -8.28 1.72 13.95
CA VAL A 47 -9.67 1.29 13.75
C VAL A 47 -9.91 0.95 12.29
N GLY A 48 -10.50 -0.23 12.06
CA GLY A 48 -10.82 -0.75 10.73
C GLY A 48 -9.85 -1.85 10.31
N GLU A 49 -10.13 -3.09 10.67
CA GLU A 49 -9.45 -4.23 10.07
C GLU A 49 -9.97 -4.43 8.64
N GLN A 50 -9.14 -4.13 7.64
CA GLN A 50 -9.47 -4.37 6.24
C GLN A 50 -8.71 -5.62 5.79
N ARG A 51 -9.44 -6.62 5.29
CA ARG A 51 -8.85 -7.83 4.72
C ARG A 51 -9.21 -7.90 3.25
N VAL A 52 -8.21 -8.16 2.42
CA VAL A 52 -8.37 -8.43 1.00
C VAL A 52 -8.01 -9.89 0.80
N ASP A 53 -8.98 -10.69 0.32
CA ASP A 53 -8.72 -12.07 -0.01
C ASP A 53 -8.02 -12.15 -1.37
N VAL A 54 -6.70 -12.28 -1.31
CA VAL A 54 -5.85 -12.38 -2.51
C VAL A 54 -6.17 -13.62 -3.35
N LYS A 55 -6.79 -14.67 -2.78
CA LYS A 55 -7.26 -15.84 -3.55
C LYS A 55 -8.48 -15.52 -4.39
N GLN A 56 -9.38 -14.67 -3.89
CA GLN A 56 -10.51 -14.20 -4.70
C GLN A 56 -10.06 -13.24 -5.81
N VAL A 57 -9.01 -12.46 -5.56
CA VAL A 57 -8.45 -11.52 -6.54
C VAL A 57 -7.71 -12.24 -7.68
N CYS A 58 -6.84 -13.20 -7.36
CA CYS A 58 -6.02 -13.89 -8.35
C CYS A 58 -6.59 -15.24 -8.84
N LEU A 59 -7.71 -15.69 -8.26
CA LEU A 59 -8.40 -16.95 -8.56
C LEU A 59 -7.40 -18.14 -8.62
N ASP A 60 -7.19 -18.70 -9.81
CA ASP A 60 -6.33 -19.87 -10.06
C ASP A 60 -4.84 -19.54 -10.19
N THR A 61 -4.46 -18.27 -10.01
CA THR A 61 -3.12 -17.78 -10.30
C THR A 61 -2.37 -17.41 -9.03
N PRO A 62 -1.09 -17.78 -8.87
CA PRO A 62 -0.35 -17.43 -7.68
C PRO A 62 -0.14 -15.91 -7.57
N VAL A 63 -0.21 -15.40 -6.33
CA VAL A 63 0.08 -14.01 -6.00
C VAL A 63 1.59 -13.82 -5.98
N ILE A 64 2.11 -12.85 -6.73
CA ILE A 64 3.56 -12.58 -6.81
C ILE A 64 3.98 -11.44 -5.89
N GLN A 65 3.11 -10.44 -5.71
CA GLN A 65 3.38 -9.30 -4.86
C GLN A 65 2.08 -8.70 -4.34
N MET A 66 2.11 -8.25 -3.09
CA MET A 66 1.10 -7.38 -2.48
C MET A 66 1.82 -6.13 -1.97
N GLN A 67 1.24 -4.95 -2.19
CA GLN A 67 1.77 -3.70 -1.67
C GLN A 67 0.65 -2.89 -1.03
N SER A 68 0.84 -2.48 0.21
CA SER A 68 0.05 -1.45 0.86
C SER A 68 0.84 -0.14 0.83
N GLN A 69 0.30 0.91 0.25
CA GLN A 69 0.94 2.21 0.18
C GLN A 69 -0.03 3.33 0.58
N GLN A 70 0.48 4.31 1.31
CA GLN A 70 -0.23 5.57 1.48
C GLN A 70 0.08 6.45 0.27
N THR A 71 -0.89 6.65 -0.62
CA THR A 71 -0.73 7.56 -1.75
C THR A 71 -0.70 9.02 -1.28
N PHE A 72 -0.37 9.95 -2.18
CA PHE A 72 -0.44 11.37 -1.88
C PHE A 72 -1.87 11.81 -1.52
N SER A 73 -2.87 11.33 -2.25
CA SER A 73 -4.29 11.58 -1.96
C SER A 73 -4.68 11.04 -0.60
N ASP A 74 -4.23 9.83 -0.26
CA ASP A 74 -4.49 9.22 1.05
C ASP A 74 -3.89 10.03 2.19
N GLY A 75 -2.63 10.44 2.03
CA GLY A 75 -1.93 11.28 3.00
C GLY A 75 -2.60 12.64 3.17
N ALA A 76 -3.03 13.27 2.07
CA ALA A 76 -3.77 14.54 2.12
C ALA A 76 -5.10 14.41 2.85
N LEU A 77 -5.86 13.33 2.60
CA LEU A 77 -7.12 13.05 3.30
C LEU A 77 -6.89 12.76 4.79
N SER A 78 -5.85 12.01 5.12
CA SER A 78 -5.41 11.78 6.50
C SER A 78 -5.09 13.11 7.19
N LEU A 79 -4.32 13.99 6.55
CA LEU A 79 -3.95 15.28 7.14
C LEU A 79 -5.16 16.21 7.33
N ILE A 80 -6.04 16.34 6.33
CA ILE A 80 -7.22 17.21 6.40
C ILE A 80 -8.19 16.73 7.49
N THR A 81 -8.29 15.41 7.67
CA THR A 81 -9.14 14.81 8.70
C THR A 81 -8.43 14.59 10.04
N LEU A 82 -7.22 15.13 10.20
CA LEU A 82 -6.40 14.99 11.42
C LEU A 82 -6.15 13.52 11.82
N GLY A 83 -6.09 12.63 10.83
CA GLY A 83 -5.88 11.19 10.96
C GLY A 83 -7.12 10.40 11.36
N ILE A 84 -8.30 11.04 11.41
CA ILE A 84 -9.56 10.33 11.61
C ILE A 84 -9.82 9.41 10.41
N TYR A 85 -9.61 9.88 9.19
CA TYR A 85 -9.77 9.11 7.97
C TYR A 85 -8.45 9.02 7.21
N SER A 86 -7.79 7.86 7.32
CA SER A 86 -6.46 7.60 6.79
C SER A 86 -6.53 6.42 5.80
N PRO A 87 -7.15 6.58 4.63
CA PRO A 87 -7.30 5.47 3.68
C PRO A 87 -5.94 4.98 3.19
N HIS A 88 -5.80 3.69 2.91
CA HIS A 88 -4.57 3.12 2.33
C HIS A 88 -4.91 2.40 1.02
N THR A 89 -4.13 2.67 -0.03
CA THR A 89 -4.25 1.94 -1.30
C THR A 89 -3.50 0.62 -1.24
N ILE A 90 -4.22 -0.45 -1.56
CA ILE A 90 -3.71 -1.82 -1.67
C ILE A 90 -3.58 -2.15 -3.16
N LYS A 91 -2.43 -2.70 -3.52
CA LYS A 91 -2.11 -3.17 -4.87
C LYS A 91 -1.73 -4.64 -4.80
N VAL A 92 -2.31 -5.43 -5.69
CA VAL A 92 -2.03 -6.86 -5.81
C VAL A 92 -1.59 -7.16 -7.24
N TRP A 93 -0.50 -7.90 -7.34
CA TRP A 93 -0.02 -8.45 -8.60
C TRP A 93 -0.21 -9.96 -8.53
N CYS A 94 -0.97 -10.48 -9.49
CA CYS A 94 -1.06 -11.90 -9.77
C CYS A 94 0.05 -12.25 -10.77
N GLN A 95 0.54 -13.49 -10.75
CA GLN A 95 1.35 -13.98 -11.86
C GLN A 95 0.52 -13.83 -13.13
N GLU A 96 1.07 -13.24 -14.19
CA GLU A 96 0.41 -13.32 -15.49
C GLU A 96 0.32 -14.82 -15.83
N GLN A 97 -0.86 -15.33 -16.19
CA GLN A 97 -0.94 -16.60 -16.89
C GLN A 97 -0.27 -16.36 -18.24
N VAL A 98 1.06 -16.44 -18.29
CA VAL A 98 1.77 -16.62 -19.54
C VAL A 98 1.35 -18.00 -20.01
N LEU A 99 0.26 -18.02 -20.77
CA LEU A 99 -0.25 -19.17 -21.48
C LEU A 99 0.82 -19.56 -22.51
N GLY A 100 1.75 -20.39 -22.07
CA GLY A 100 2.86 -20.90 -22.85
C GLY A 100 4.17 -20.18 -22.57
N GLU A 101 4.96 -20.72 -21.63
CA GLU A 101 6.41 -20.93 -21.79
C GLU A 101 6.96 -21.60 -20.52
N THR A 102 6.68 -22.89 -20.35
CA THR A 102 7.65 -23.82 -19.76
C THR A 102 7.48 -25.19 -20.39
N LEU A 103 8.50 -25.55 -21.17
CA LEU A 103 8.90 -26.88 -21.66
C LEU A 103 8.21 -27.39 -22.93
#